data_AF-A0A6N2EEB5-F1
#
_entry.id   AF-A0A6N2EEB5-F1
#
_cell.length_a   1.000
_cell.length_b   1.000
_cell.length_c   1.000
_cell.angle_alpha   90.00
_cell.angle_beta   90.00
_cell.angle_gamma   90.00
#
_symmetry.space_group_name_H-M   'P 1'
#
loop_
_entity.id
_entity.type
_entity.pdbx_description
1 polymer ?
#
loop_
_entity_poly.entity_id
_entity_poly.type
_entity_poly.pdbx_seq_one_letter_code
_entity_poly.pdbx_strand_id
1 'polypeptide(L)'
;MLPALLALALARAAPPERPPALVVLEERPSTAGLRVLGLYEVRPDPANADVRRVQLWQQHGHELRLSTDTLNCSATAPLRMTREGDRWIVRQLNPGGLISPANRIDHLVWWAVCHPEQAGRDPAELGGLARQLGYSGELRESEQVLPGRAR
;
A
#
# COMPACT_ATOMS: atom_id res chain seq x y z
N MET A 1 23.21 -7.51 -54.02
CA MET A 1 23.67 -7.53 -52.61
C MET A 1 22.80 -6.56 -51.82
N LEU A 2 21.78 -7.05 -51.10
CA LEU A 2 20.97 -6.23 -50.19
C LEU A 2 21.65 -6.17 -48.81
N PRO A 3 21.67 -5.02 -48.10
CA PRO A 3 22.13 -5.00 -46.73
C PRO A 3 21.02 -5.48 -45.78
N ALA A 4 21.43 -6.25 -44.79
CA ALA A 4 20.60 -6.81 -43.75
C ALA A 4 19.91 -5.71 -42.93
N LEU A 5 18.58 -5.80 -42.84
CA LEU A 5 17.77 -5.05 -41.90
C LEU A 5 18.19 -5.42 -40.47
N LEU A 6 18.76 -4.45 -39.78
CA LEU A 6 19.05 -4.50 -38.35
C LEU A 6 17.72 -4.49 -37.60
N ALA A 7 17.21 -5.67 -37.26
CA ALA A 7 16.07 -5.79 -36.35
C ALA A 7 16.56 -5.47 -34.92
N LEU A 8 16.42 -4.20 -34.50
CA LEU A 8 16.42 -3.88 -33.07
C LEU A 8 15.17 -4.52 -32.46
N ALA A 9 15.30 -5.75 -31.97
CA ALA A 9 14.37 -6.27 -30.99
C ALA A 9 14.48 -5.36 -29.75
N LEU A 10 13.44 -4.56 -29.50
CA LEU A 10 13.24 -3.93 -28.20
C LEU A 10 13.19 -5.07 -27.17
N ALA A 11 14.32 -5.34 -26.51
CA ALA A 11 14.36 -6.23 -25.38
C ALA A 11 13.44 -5.61 -24.32
N ARG A 12 12.22 -6.15 -24.23
CA ARG A 12 11.27 -5.79 -23.19
C ARG A 12 11.96 -6.13 -21.87
N ALA A 13 12.20 -5.12 -21.02
CA ALA A 13 12.86 -5.33 -19.74
C ALA A 13 12.19 -6.48 -18.98
N ALA A 14 12.92 -7.27 -18.21
CA ALA A 14 12.28 -8.27 -17.36
C ALA A 14 11.41 -7.57 -16.30
N PRO A 15 10.29 -8.16 -15.85
CA PRO A 15 9.57 -7.64 -14.69
C PRO A 15 10.50 -7.64 -13.46
N PRO A 16 10.33 -6.68 -12.52
CA PRO A 16 11.13 -6.64 -11.30
C PRO A 16 10.95 -7.92 -10.47
N GLU A 17 12.05 -8.43 -9.93
CA GLU A 17 12.05 -9.64 -9.09
C GLU A 17 11.43 -9.36 -7.72
N ARG A 18 10.35 -10.09 -7.39
CA ARG A 18 9.60 -9.92 -6.14
C ARG A 18 10.37 -10.55 -4.96
N PRO A 19 10.45 -9.90 -3.80
CA PRO A 19 11.07 -10.51 -2.63
C PRO A 19 10.26 -11.72 -2.15
N PRO A 20 10.89 -12.77 -1.59
CA PRO A 20 10.19 -14.00 -1.17
C PRO A 20 9.09 -13.75 -0.12
N ALA A 21 9.23 -12.71 0.70
CA ALA A 21 8.27 -12.33 1.73
C ALA A 21 7.23 -11.31 1.26
N LEU A 22 7.10 -11.08 -0.05
CA LEU A 22 6.11 -10.15 -0.58
C LEU A 22 4.69 -10.68 -0.37
N VAL A 23 3.90 -9.93 0.39
CA VAL A 23 2.45 -10.14 0.49
C VAL A 23 1.78 -9.31 -0.60
N VAL A 24 1.15 -9.95 -1.57
CA VAL A 24 0.42 -9.28 -2.65
C VAL A 24 -0.98 -8.91 -2.15
N LEU A 25 -1.34 -7.62 -2.26
CA LEU A 25 -2.62 -7.07 -1.81
C LEU A 25 -3.61 -6.88 -2.98
N GLU A 26 -3.10 -6.42 -4.11
CA GLU A 26 -3.86 -6.27 -5.35
C GLU A 26 -2.95 -6.62 -6.52
N GLU A 27 -3.46 -7.43 -7.44
CA GLU A 27 -2.82 -7.68 -8.72
C GLU A 27 -3.85 -7.57 -9.83
N ARG A 28 -3.60 -6.73 -10.83
CA ARG A 28 -4.53 -6.56 -11.96
C ARG A 28 -3.83 -6.20 -13.27
N PRO A 29 -4.38 -6.61 -14.42
CA PRO A 29 -3.89 -6.16 -15.72
C PRO A 29 -4.06 -4.64 -15.93
N SER A 30 -3.11 -4.01 -16.62
CA SER A 30 -3.23 -2.66 -17.19
C SER A 30 -2.63 -2.61 -18.59
N THR A 31 -2.83 -1.48 -19.29
CA THR A 31 -2.26 -1.24 -20.62
C THR A 31 -0.73 -1.21 -20.63
N ALA A 32 -0.08 -0.87 -19.51
CA ALA A 32 1.37 -0.89 -19.38
C ALA A 32 1.92 -2.23 -18.86
N GLY A 33 1.06 -3.21 -18.61
CA GLY A 33 1.42 -4.52 -18.04
C GLY A 33 0.73 -4.78 -16.70
N LEU A 34 1.33 -5.63 -15.87
CA LEU A 34 0.75 -6.00 -14.59
C LEU A 34 0.89 -4.84 -13.59
N ARG A 35 -0.19 -4.49 -12.90
CA ARG A 35 -0.14 -3.63 -11.70
C ARG A 35 -0.17 -4.50 -10.47
N VAL A 36 0.82 -4.34 -9.61
CA VAL A 36 0.94 -5.09 -8.36
C VAL A 36 1.11 -4.11 -7.22
N LEU A 37 0.24 -4.22 -6.23
CA LEU A 37 0.44 -3.64 -4.92
C LEU A 37 0.77 -4.77 -3.96
N GLY A 38 1.87 -4.63 -3.23
CA GLY A 38 2.22 -5.54 -2.17
C GLY A 38 2.91 -4.83 -1.01
N LEU A 39 3.18 -5.57 0.04
CA LEU A 39 3.96 -5.11 1.17
C LEU A 39 4.96 -6.18 1.62
N TYR A 40 6.05 -5.74 2.24
CA TYR A 40 7.04 -6.61 2.87
C TYR A 40 7.72 -5.84 4.01
N GLU A 41 8.47 -6.56 4.86
CA GLU A 41 9.21 -5.97 6.00
C GLU A 41 8.36 -5.12 6.96
N VAL A 42 7.22 -5.65 7.43
CA VAL A 42 6.46 -5.02 8.52
C VAL A 42 7.30 -5.06 9.80
N ARG A 43 7.61 -3.89 10.37
CA ARG A 43 8.39 -3.73 11.60
C ARG A 43 7.63 -2.93 12.66
N PRO A 44 7.53 -3.43 13.90
CA PRO A 44 6.99 -2.64 15.01
C PRO A 44 7.89 -1.47 15.37
N ASP A 45 7.27 -0.36 15.79
CA ASP A 45 8.01 0.73 16.40
C ASP A 45 8.35 0.39 17.85
N PRO A 46 9.62 0.52 18.27
CA PRO A 46 10.03 0.15 19.63
C PRO A 46 9.48 1.09 20.71
N ALA A 47 9.08 2.32 20.35
CA ALA A 47 8.55 3.30 21.30
C ALA A 47 7.02 3.29 21.37
N ASN A 48 6.33 2.70 20.37
CA ASN A 48 4.88 2.63 20.35
C ASN A 48 4.38 1.31 19.74
N ALA A 49 3.77 0.47 20.59
CA ALA A 49 3.27 -0.85 20.23
C ALA A 49 2.12 -0.84 19.20
N ASP A 50 1.45 0.29 18.98
CA ASP A 50 0.42 0.43 17.95
C ASP A 50 0.99 0.85 16.59
N VAL A 51 2.24 1.31 16.54
CA VAL A 51 2.85 1.84 15.31
C VAL A 51 3.65 0.77 14.58
N ARG A 52 3.46 0.70 13.26
CA ARG A 52 4.17 -0.21 12.36
C ARG A 52 4.79 0.58 11.22
N ARG A 53 5.98 0.20 10.78
CA ARG A 53 6.60 0.66 9.53
C ARG A 53 6.64 -0.48 8.54
N VAL A 54 6.35 -0.21 7.28
CA VAL A 54 6.29 -1.24 6.23
C VAL A 54 6.90 -0.73 4.93
N GLN A 55 7.49 -1.63 4.14
CA GLN A 55 7.87 -1.33 2.76
C GLN A 55 6.72 -1.71 1.82
N LEU A 56 6.29 -0.75 1.01
CA LEU A 56 5.31 -0.95 -0.05
C LEU A 56 6.00 -1.22 -1.38
N TRP A 57 5.50 -2.26 -2.04
CA TRP A 57 5.84 -2.63 -3.40
C TRP A 57 4.76 -2.11 -4.34
N GLN A 58 5.10 -1.16 -5.20
CA GLN A 58 4.18 -0.60 -6.18
C GLN A 58 4.77 -0.81 -7.57
N GLN A 59 4.25 -1.82 -8.27
CA GLN A 59 4.69 -2.17 -9.62
C GLN A 59 3.68 -1.73 -10.66
N HIS A 60 4.17 -1.14 -11.74
CA HIS A 60 3.40 -0.88 -12.95
C HIS A 60 4.19 -1.34 -14.18
N GLY A 61 3.84 -2.51 -14.71
CA GLY A 61 4.60 -3.15 -15.77
C GLY A 61 6.02 -3.47 -15.29
N HIS A 62 7.00 -2.76 -15.83
CA HIS A 62 8.42 -2.89 -15.49
C HIS A 62 8.90 -1.85 -14.48
N GLU A 63 8.08 -0.83 -14.21
CA GLU A 63 8.41 0.20 -13.23
C GLU A 63 8.12 -0.31 -11.82
N LEU A 64 9.11 -0.17 -10.93
CA LEU A 64 8.98 -0.47 -9.51
C LEU A 64 9.21 0.80 -8.71
N ARG A 65 8.24 1.14 -7.85
CA ARG A 65 8.40 2.13 -6.79
C ARG A 65 8.34 1.42 -5.45
N LEU A 66 9.37 1.64 -4.63
CA LEU A 66 9.38 1.27 -3.23
C LEU A 66 9.11 2.52 -2.39
N SER A 67 8.19 2.43 -1.43
CA SER A 67 7.94 3.49 -0.47
C SER A 67 7.83 2.92 0.93
N THR A 68 8.18 3.72 1.93
CA THR A 68 7.98 3.35 3.33
C THR A 68 6.73 4.03 3.85
N ASP A 69 5.85 3.23 4.43
CA ASP A 69 4.67 3.71 5.12
C ASP A 69 4.80 3.49 6.63
N THR A 70 4.21 4.41 7.39
CA THR A 70 4.05 4.30 8.85
C THR A 70 2.57 4.25 9.16
N LEU A 71 2.14 3.25 9.93
CA LEU A 71 0.74 3.02 10.26
C LEU A 71 0.54 3.04 11.76
N ASN A 72 -0.60 3.58 12.19
CA ASN A 72 -1.11 3.42 13.54
C ASN A 72 -2.27 2.42 13.51
N CYS A 73 -2.11 1.32 14.25
CA CYS A 73 -3.07 0.21 14.34
C CYS A 73 -4.09 0.38 15.47
N SER A 74 -3.99 1.45 16.26
CA SER A 74 -4.90 1.76 17.36
C SER A 74 -6.35 1.88 16.89
N ALA A 75 -7.28 1.37 17.71
CA ALA A 75 -8.72 1.42 17.42
C ALA A 75 -9.31 2.84 17.44
N THR A 76 -8.68 3.77 18.16
CA THR A 76 -9.19 5.13 18.35
C THR A 76 -8.62 6.15 17.36
N ALA A 77 -7.44 5.87 16.79
CA ALA A 77 -6.81 6.73 15.79
C ALA A 77 -6.10 5.93 14.69
N PRO A 78 -6.83 5.11 13.89
CA PRO A 78 -6.24 4.40 12.76
C PRO A 78 -5.69 5.39 11.74
N LEU A 79 -4.45 5.19 11.32
CA LEU A 79 -3.76 6.14 10.45
C LEU A 79 -2.77 5.44 9.54
N ARG A 80 -2.61 5.99 8.33
CA ARG A 80 -1.55 5.64 7.39
C ARG A 80 -0.82 6.90 6.96
N MET A 81 0.50 6.87 7.06
CA MET A 81 1.38 7.95 6.64
C MET A 81 2.34 7.43 5.57
N THR A 82 2.32 8.05 4.40
CA THR A 82 3.18 7.71 3.26
C THR A 82 4.16 8.85 3.03
N ARG A 83 5.43 8.53 2.80
CA ARG A 83 6.41 9.50 2.34
C ARG A 83 6.40 9.57 0.81
N GLU A 84 6.16 10.76 0.26
CA GLU A 84 6.26 11.01 -1.17
C GLU A 84 7.21 12.19 -1.42
N GLY A 85 8.47 11.88 -1.76
CA GLY A 85 9.51 12.88 -1.93
C GLY A 85 9.75 13.69 -0.65
N ASP A 86 9.49 14.99 -0.74
CA ASP A 86 9.56 15.99 0.33
C ASP A 86 8.21 16.28 0.97
N ARG A 87 7.21 15.41 0.79
CA ARG A 87 5.89 15.52 1.40
C ARG A 87 5.55 14.29 2.22
N TRP A 88 4.76 14.51 3.27
CA TRP A 88 4.07 13.47 4.00
C TRP A 88 2.60 13.51 3.64
N ILE A 89 2.05 12.37 3.25
CA ILE A 89 0.60 12.23 3.08
C ILE A 89 0.09 11.44 4.27
N VAL A 90 -0.74 12.08 5.08
CA VAL A 90 -1.32 11.54 6.30
C VAL A 90 -2.79 11.26 6.07
N ARG A 91 -3.20 10.02 6.27
CA ARG A 91 -4.57 9.55 6.06
C ARG A 91 -5.12 9.01 7.36
N GLN A 92 -6.17 9.64 7.88
CA GLN A 92 -6.97 9.09 8.97
C GLN A 92 -7.95 8.09 8.39
N LEU A 93 -7.96 6.89 8.94
CA LEU A 93 -8.72 5.76 8.40
C LEU A 93 -9.84 5.37 9.34
N ASN A 94 -10.88 4.76 8.76
CA ASN A 94 -12.00 4.22 9.51
C ASN A 94 -12.21 2.74 9.10
N PRO A 95 -11.44 1.78 9.66
CA PRO A 95 -11.52 0.37 9.26
C PRO A 95 -12.92 -0.26 9.38
N GLY A 96 -13.79 0.29 10.23
CA GLY A 96 -15.19 -0.15 10.35
C GLY A 96 -16.18 0.62 9.48
N GLY A 97 -15.71 1.61 8.73
CA GLY A 97 -16.51 2.47 7.86
C GLY A 97 -16.71 1.92 6.45
N LEU A 98 -17.26 2.77 5.58
CA LEU A 98 -17.54 2.43 4.19
C LEU A 98 -16.26 2.43 3.35
N ILE A 99 -16.08 1.36 2.57
CA ILE A 99 -15.00 1.26 1.58
C ILE A 99 -15.48 1.79 0.23
N SER A 100 -14.67 2.66 -0.37
CA SER A 100 -14.85 3.23 -1.70
C SER A 100 -13.58 3.03 -2.54
N PRO A 101 -13.63 3.24 -3.87
CA PRO A 101 -12.42 3.22 -4.68
C PRO A 101 -11.33 4.20 -4.22
N ALA A 102 -11.72 5.30 -3.56
CA ALA A 102 -10.79 6.34 -3.11
C ALA A 102 -9.95 5.94 -1.89
N ASN A 103 -10.49 5.13 -0.97
CA ASN A 103 -9.80 4.70 0.25
C ASN A 103 -9.37 3.22 0.23
N ARG A 104 -9.84 2.42 -0.74
CA ARG A 104 -9.60 0.97 -0.79
C ARG A 104 -8.13 0.58 -0.61
N ILE A 105 -7.20 1.31 -1.24
CA ILE A 105 -5.77 1.01 -1.17
C ILE A 105 -5.24 1.24 0.25
N ASP A 106 -5.68 2.31 0.92
CA ASP A 106 -5.30 2.57 2.30
C ASP A 106 -5.75 1.46 3.23
N HIS A 107 -6.97 0.97 3.02
CA HIS A 107 -7.54 -0.14 3.80
C HIS A 107 -6.87 -1.47 3.51
N LEU A 108 -6.55 -1.80 2.25
CA LEU A 108 -5.79 -3.00 1.90
C LEU A 108 -4.43 -3.02 2.63
N VAL A 109 -3.71 -1.89 2.60
CA VAL A 109 -2.42 -1.78 3.29
C VAL A 109 -2.62 -1.85 4.81
N TRP A 110 -3.57 -1.11 5.35
CA TRP A 110 -3.80 -1.06 6.79
C TRP A 110 -4.19 -2.42 7.37
N TRP A 111 -5.11 -3.15 6.73
CA TRP A 111 -5.49 -4.50 7.16
C TRP A 111 -4.29 -5.45 7.13
N ALA A 112 -3.55 -5.49 6.03
CA ALA A 112 -2.42 -6.40 5.90
C ALA A 112 -1.26 -6.09 6.88
N VAL A 113 -1.15 -4.85 7.37
CA VAL A 113 -0.14 -4.47 8.37
C VAL A 113 -0.62 -4.72 9.80
N CYS A 114 -1.85 -4.32 10.12
CA CYS A 114 -2.36 -4.31 11.49
C CYS A 114 -3.01 -5.64 11.91
N HIS A 115 -3.52 -6.40 10.93
CA HIS A 115 -4.20 -7.68 11.09
C HIS A 115 -3.79 -8.60 9.92
N PRO A 116 -2.51 -9.05 9.89
CA PRO A 116 -1.91 -9.70 8.72
C PRO A 116 -2.63 -10.97 8.27
N GLU A 117 -3.39 -11.63 9.15
CA GLU A 117 -4.26 -12.75 8.81
C GLU A 117 -5.43 -12.38 7.89
N GLN A 118 -5.72 -11.09 7.72
CA GLN A 118 -6.71 -10.54 6.79
C GLN A 118 -6.08 -10.03 5.48
N ALA A 119 -4.76 -10.15 5.31
CA ALA A 119 -4.09 -9.66 4.11
C ALA A 119 -4.65 -10.30 2.82
N GLY A 120 -4.87 -9.46 1.80
CA GLY A 120 -5.43 -9.88 0.51
C GLY A 120 -6.95 -10.08 0.49
N ARG A 121 -7.64 -9.98 1.64
CA ARG A 121 -9.11 -9.95 1.67
C ARG A 121 -9.64 -8.60 1.20
N ASP A 122 -10.85 -8.61 0.64
CA ASP A 122 -11.52 -7.36 0.27
C ASP A 122 -11.88 -6.56 1.53
N PRO A 123 -11.34 -5.34 1.72
CA PRO A 123 -11.65 -4.54 2.90
C PRO A 123 -13.13 -4.19 3.04
N ALA A 124 -13.91 -4.18 1.95
CA ALA A 124 -15.35 -3.90 1.99
C ALA A 124 -16.12 -4.97 2.79
N GLU A 125 -15.57 -6.17 2.94
CA GLU A 125 -16.16 -7.27 3.69
C GLU A 125 -15.74 -7.26 5.17
N LEU A 126 -14.76 -6.45 5.55
CA LEU A 126 -14.13 -6.49 6.88
C LEU A 126 -14.74 -5.52 7.89
N GLY A 127 -15.67 -4.65 7.48
CA GLY A 127 -16.26 -3.65 8.39
C GLY A 127 -16.97 -4.26 9.61
N GLY A 128 -17.59 -5.43 9.45
CA GLY A 128 -18.19 -6.18 10.57
C GLY A 128 -17.15 -6.65 11.58
N LEU A 129 -16.04 -7.23 11.09
CA LEU A 129 -14.91 -7.65 11.92
C LEU A 129 -14.26 -6.45 12.61
N ALA A 130 -14.05 -5.35 11.91
CA ALA A 130 -13.48 -4.12 12.48
C ALA A 130 -14.24 -3.66 13.72
N ARG A 131 -15.58 -3.62 13.64
CA ARG A 131 -16.42 -3.22 14.77
C ARG A 131 -16.32 -4.19 15.95
N GLN A 132 -16.18 -5.49 15.69
CA GLN A 132 -15.94 -6.48 16.75
C GLN A 132 -14.58 -6.30 17.42
N LEU A 133 -13.58 -5.85 16.67
CA LEU A 133 -12.23 -5.52 17.17
C LEU A 133 -12.16 -4.13 17.84
N GLY A 134 -13.27 -3.40 17.92
CA GLY A 134 -13.36 -2.11 18.61
C GLY A 134 -13.09 -0.88 17.74
N TYR A 135 -12.90 -1.04 16.43
CA TYR A 135 -12.83 0.09 15.50
C TYR A 135 -14.21 0.71 15.33
N SER A 136 -14.28 2.04 15.33
CA SER A 136 -15.51 2.76 14.99
C SER A 136 -15.95 2.46 13.55
N GLY A 137 -17.23 2.64 13.26
CA GLY A 137 -17.75 2.74 11.88
C GLY A 137 -18.03 4.18 11.44
N GLU A 138 -17.90 5.14 12.36
CA GLU A 138 -18.35 6.52 12.20
C GLU A 138 -17.20 7.54 12.11
N LEU A 139 -15.95 7.08 12.18
CA LEU A 139 -14.80 7.97 12.03
C LEU A 139 -14.80 8.59 10.63
N ARG A 140 -14.69 9.92 10.58
CA ARG A 140 -14.53 10.61 9.31
C ARG A 140 -13.11 10.41 8.81
N GLU A 141 -12.98 9.77 7.66
CA GLU A 141 -11.69 9.68 6.98
C GLU A 141 -11.26 11.04 6.43
N SER A 142 -9.97 11.29 6.45
CA SER A 142 -9.39 12.53 5.93
C SER A 142 -7.98 12.29 5.40
N GLU A 143 -7.57 13.11 4.43
CA GLU A 143 -6.21 13.17 3.93
C GLU A 143 -5.64 14.56 4.19
N GLN A 144 -4.40 14.61 4.65
CA GLN A 144 -3.64 15.83 4.85
C GLN A 144 -2.27 15.68 4.19
N VAL A 145 -1.83 16.71 3.47
CA VAL A 145 -0.49 16.78 2.90
C VAL A 145 0.34 17.74 3.72
N LEU A 146 1.41 17.24 4.32
CA LEU A 146 2.32 18.01 5.17
C LEU A 146 3.68 18.15 4.48
N PRO A 147 4.38 19.29 4.66
CA PRO A 147 5.75 19.43 4.19
C PRO A 147 6.69 18.48 4.94
N GLY A 148 7.54 17.77 4.21
CA GLY A 148 8.57 16.87 4.70
C GLY A 148 9.90 17.60 4.86
N ARG A 149 10.09 18.25 6.01
CA ARG A 149 11.19 19.18 6.35
C ARG A 149 11.26 20.41 5.44
N ALA A 150 11.14 21.60 6.02
CA ALA A 150 11.78 22.78 5.45
C ALA A 150 13.30 22.51 5.44
N ARG A 151 13.96 22.75 4.30
CA ARG A 151 15.42 22.71 4.25
C ARG A 151 16.00 23.81 5.13
#